data_AF-A0A0J7K393-F1
#
_entry.id   AF-A0A0J7K393-F1
#
_cell.length_a   1.000
_cell.length_b   1.000
_cell.length_c   1.000
_cell.angle_alpha   90.00
_cell.angle_beta   90.00
_cell.angle_gamma   90.00
#
_symmetry.space_group_name_H-M   'P 1'
#
loop_
_entity.id
_entity.type
_entity.pdbx_description
1 polymer ?
#
loop_
_entity_poly.entity_id
_entity_poly.type
_entity_poly.pdbx_seq_one_letter_code
_entity_poly.pdbx_strand_id
1 'polypeptide(L)'
;MLENIHIITAINEPLGDPEYWDQALPLPPRAEHTPPAPAPTQQPRAPKVGTIIQRSDHVNRRKQEMLMTVPSSPPKRSRGRPATTGPSTAGPSTAEPTADTATVQPVLLMPTGPLPPPPIQVQIEPGVIIDVPHFCVHVSKKYKVRTPQGRWVLRFSRTGQLRYRQKIS
;
A
#
# COMPACT_ATOMS: atom_id res chain seq x y z
N MET A 1 9.62 -7.75 -64.40
CA MET A 1 9.26 -6.32 -64.16
C MET A 1 7.76 -6.02 -64.24
N LEU A 2 6.89 -6.97 -64.64
CA LEU A 2 5.44 -6.77 -64.73
C LEU A 2 4.69 -6.89 -63.39
N GLU A 3 5.26 -7.59 -62.40
CA GLU A 3 4.61 -7.88 -61.11
C GLU A 3 4.45 -6.63 -60.22
N ASN A 4 5.42 -5.70 -60.25
CA ASN A 4 5.35 -4.47 -59.46
C ASN A 4 4.23 -3.53 -59.91
N ILE A 5 3.81 -3.59 -61.17
CA ILE A 5 2.74 -2.75 -61.72
C ILE A 5 1.39 -3.19 -61.15
N HIS A 6 1.18 -4.51 -60.99
CA HIS A 6 -0.03 -5.07 -60.40
C HIS A 6 -0.16 -4.73 -58.91
N ILE A 7 0.95 -4.71 -58.17
CA ILE A 7 0.93 -4.33 -56.75
C ILE A 7 0.56 -2.85 -56.59
N ILE A 8 1.14 -1.97 -57.41
CA ILE A 8 0.85 -0.53 -57.33
C ILE A 8 -0.60 -0.23 -57.77
N THR A 9 -1.13 -0.94 -58.76
CA THR A 9 -2.55 -0.80 -59.17
C THR A 9 -3.51 -1.31 -58.10
N ALA A 10 -3.22 -2.46 -57.47
CA ALA A 10 -4.03 -3.00 -56.38
C ALA A 10 -4.02 -2.12 -55.11
N ILE A 11 -2.97 -1.33 -54.88
CA ILE A 11 -2.90 -0.36 -53.77
C ILE A 11 -3.70 0.91 -54.06
N ASN A 12 -3.75 1.35 -55.31
CA ASN A 12 -4.44 2.60 -55.69
C ASN A 12 -5.95 2.43 -55.88
N GLU A 13 -6.44 1.22 -56.16
CA GLU A 13 -7.87 0.89 -56.27
C GLU A 13 -8.68 1.24 -55.00
N PRO A 14 -8.28 0.87 -53.77
CA PRO A 14 -9.01 1.22 -52.54
C PRO A 14 -8.79 2.67 -52.07
N LEU A 15 -7.86 3.41 -52.68
CA LEU A 15 -7.59 4.81 -52.33
C LEU A 15 -8.45 5.80 -53.13
N GLY A 16 -9.04 5.36 -54.24
CA GLY A 16 -9.85 6.20 -55.13
C GLY A 16 -11.33 6.30 -54.75
N ASP A 17 -11.82 5.39 -53.89
CA ASP A 17 -13.25 5.28 -53.58
C ASP A 17 -13.55 5.68 -52.13
N PRO A 18 -14.14 6.87 -51.88
CA PRO A 18 -14.42 7.34 -50.53
C PRO A 18 -15.48 6.49 -49.79
N GLU A 19 -16.30 5.70 -50.50
CA GLU A 19 -17.31 4.82 -49.87
C GLU A 19 -16.75 3.47 -49.39
N TYR A 20 -15.57 3.07 -49.87
CA TYR A 20 -14.98 1.77 -49.52
C TYR A 20 -14.76 1.60 -48.01
N TRP A 21 -14.37 2.68 -47.32
CA TRP A 21 -14.14 2.67 -45.88
C TRP A 21 -15.44 2.60 -45.05
N ASP A 22 -16.57 3.07 -45.60
CA ASP A 22 -17.87 3.03 -44.92
C ASP A 22 -18.51 1.64 -44.97
N GLN A 23 -18.21 0.83 -46.00
CA GLN A 23 -18.70 -0.54 -46.11
C GLN A 23 -17.75 -1.59 -45.51
N ALA A 24 -16.45 -1.33 -45.46
CA ALA A 24 -15.46 -2.25 -44.89
C ALA A 24 -15.46 -2.27 -43.35
N LEU A 25 -16.00 -1.24 -42.70
CA LEU A 25 -16.06 -1.15 -41.25
C LEU A 25 -17.44 -1.58 -40.74
N PRO A 26 -17.54 -2.63 -39.89
CA PRO A 26 -18.80 -2.95 -39.24
C PRO A 26 -19.26 -1.77 -38.39
N LEU A 27 -20.51 -1.34 -38.57
CA LEU A 27 -21.11 -0.27 -37.78
C LEU A 27 -20.88 -0.54 -36.28
N PRO A 28 -20.38 0.44 -35.51
CA PRO A 28 -20.18 0.25 -34.09
C PRO A 28 -21.53 -0.08 -33.43
N PRO A 29 -21.59 -1.08 -32.52
CA PRO A 29 -22.82 -1.36 -31.80
C PRO A 29 -23.25 -0.08 -31.08
N ARG A 30 -24.47 0.37 -31.38
CA ARG A 30 -25.11 1.52 -30.74
C ARG A 30 -24.96 1.36 -29.23
N ALA A 31 -24.22 2.28 -28.61
CA ALA A 31 -24.01 2.30 -27.16
C ALA A 31 -25.33 2.65 -26.46
N GLU A 32 -26.20 1.66 -26.30
CA GLU A 32 -27.27 1.71 -25.32
C GLU A 32 -26.63 1.57 -23.93
N HIS A 33 -27.02 2.46 -23.02
CA HIS A 33 -26.66 2.51 -21.59
C HIS A 33 -25.28 3.09 -21.20
N THR A 34 -25.23 4.42 -21.10
CA THR A 34 -24.36 5.09 -20.14
C THR A 34 -24.82 4.75 -18.70
N PRO A 35 -23.97 4.23 -17.80
CA PRO A 35 -24.34 4.06 -16.40
C PRO A 35 -24.58 5.44 -15.74
N PRO A 36 -25.55 5.57 -14.81
CA PRO A 36 -25.81 6.84 -14.14
C PRO A 36 -24.57 7.26 -13.33
N ALA A 37 -24.21 8.55 -13.43
CA ALA A 37 -23.09 9.13 -12.72
C ALA A 37 -23.23 8.92 -11.19
N PRO A 38 -22.12 8.63 -10.46
CA PRO A 38 -22.17 8.47 -9.01
C PRO A 38 -22.63 9.78 -8.34
N ALA A 39 -23.53 9.66 -7.37
CA ALA A 39 -24.06 10.80 -6.63
C ALA A 39 -22.91 11.58 -5.95
N PRO A 40 -22.96 12.93 -5.95
CA PRO A 40 -21.92 13.74 -5.32
C PRO A 40 -21.83 13.41 -3.82
N THR A 41 -20.61 13.16 -3.34
CA THR A 41 -20.33 12.96 -1.92
C THR A 41 -20.71 14.23 -1.16
N GLN A 42 -21.67 14.16 -0.25
CA GLN A 42 -22.08 15.31 0.55
C GLN A 42 -20.88 15.88 1.30
N GLN A 43 -20.59 17.17 1.09
CA GLN A 43 -19.56 17.85 1.84
C GLN A 43 -19.96 17.95 3.33
N PRO A 44 -19.01 17.85 4.27
CA PRO A 44 -19.31 18.03 5.69
C PRO A 44 -19.97 19.38 5.93
N ARG A 45 -21.16 19.38 6.52
CA ARG A 45 -21.88 20.62 6.82
C ARG A 45 -21.12 21.41 7.89
N ALA A 46 -21.04 22.72 7.70
CA ALA A 46 -20.54 23.62 8.73
C ALA A 46 -21.34 23.45 10.03
N PRO A 47 -20.70 23.58 11.21
CA PRO A 47 -21.40 23.46 12.48
C PRO A 47 -22.44 24.57 12.63
N LYS A 48 -23.59 24.24 13.23
CA LYS A 48 -24.66 25.21 13.46
C LYS A 48 -24.19 26.25 14.49
N VAL A 49 -24.40 27.53 14.19
CA VAL A 49 -24.17 28.64 15.13
C VAL A 49 -24.91 28.34 16.45
N GLY A 50 -24.20 28.40 17.59
CA GLY A 50 -24.72 28.04 18.91
C GLY A 50 -24.43 26.60 19.38
N THR A 51 -23.76 25.78 18.56
CA THR A 51 -23.32 24.43 18.98
C THR A 51 -22.08 24.53 19.86
N ILE A 52 -22.25 24.38 21.18
CA ILE A 52 -21.14 24.45 22.17
C ILE A 52 -20.28 23.18 22.16
N ILE A 53 -20.88 22.02 21.88
CA ILE A 53 -20.19 20.72 21.88
C ILE A 53 -20.45 20.01 20.55
N GLN A 54 -19.37 19.67 19.85
CA GLN A 54 -19.40 18.92 18.60
C GLN A 54 -19.12 17.43 18.85
N ARG A 55 -19.50 16.57 17.89
CA ARG A 55 -19.24 15.12 17.97
C ARG A 55 -17.75 14.79 18.12
N SER A 56 -16.87 15.63 17.58
CA SER A 56 -15.41 15.51 17.70
C SER A 56 -14.90 15.73 19.13
N ASP A 57 -15.60 16.48 19.96
CA ASP A 57 -15.09 16.88 21.28
C ASP A 57 -14.99 15.69 22.23
N HIS A 58 -15.89 14.71 22.11
CA HIS A 58 -15.79 13.44 22.83
C HIS A 58 -14.54 12.64 22.43
N VAL A 59 -14.20 12.65 21.13
CA VAL A 59 -13.00 11.98 20.62
C VAL A 59 -11.75 12.70 21.09
N ASN A 60 -11.76 14.04 21.08
CA ASN A 60 -10.65 14.86 21.53
C ASN A 60 -10.43 14.73 23.04
N ARG A 61 -11.52 14.71 23.84
CA ARG A 61 -11.46 14.49 25.28
C ARG A 61 -10.83 13.13 25.62
N ARG A 62 -11.27 12.06 24.96
CA ARG A 62 -10.69 10.71 25.15
C ARG A 62 -9.19 10.66 24.81
N LYS A 63 -8.77 11.34 23.74
CA LYS A 63 -7.36 11.44 23.36
C LYS A 63 -6.56 12.21 24.40
N GLN A 64 -7.11 13.31 24.91
CA GLN A 64 -6.47 14.11 25.94
C GLN A 64 -6.34 13.34 27.26
N GLU A 65 -7.38 12.63 27.67
CA GLU A 65 -7.33 11.72 28.83
C GLU A 65 -6.22 10.67 28.67
N MET A 66 -6.13 10.02 27.50
CA MET A 66 -5.08 9.04 27.22
C MET A 66 -3.68 9.66 27.22
N LEU A 67 -3.52 10.88 26.72
CA LEU A 67 -2.23 11.58 26.70
C LEU A 67 -1.78 12.00 28.10
N MET A 68 -2.72 12.42 28.96
CA MET A 68 -2.44 12.85 30.33
C MET A 68 -2.31 11.68 31.31
N THR A 69 -2.78 10.49 30.92
CA THR A 69 -2.65 9.28 31.72
C THR A 69 -1.23 8.75 31.59
N VAL A 70 -0.49 8.72 32.71
CA VAL A 70 0.81 8.04 32.77
C VAL A 70 0.59 6.55 32.49
N PRO A 71 1.25 5.97 31.46
CA PRO A 71 1.04 4.57 31.11
C PRO A 71 1.46 3.68 32.29
N SER A 72 0.60 2.73 32.65
CA SER A 72 0.94 1.73 33.67
C SER A 72 2.22 1.00 33.28
N SER A 73 3.10 0.73 34.25
CA SER A 73 4.33 -0.01 34.01
C SER A 73 4.05 -1.32 33.27
N PRO A 74 4.85 -1.68 32.25
CA PRO A 74 4.61 -2.89 31.48
C PRO A 74 4.59 -4.13 32.39
N PRO A 75 3.76 -5.14 32.08
CA PRO A 75 3.66 -6.34 32.89
C PRO A 75 5.04 -7.02 32.98
N LYS A 76 5.46 -7.35 34.20
CA LYS A 76 6.70 -8.11 34.45
C LYS A 76 6.58 -9.45 33.72
N ARG A 77 7.41 -9.67 32.70
CA ARG A 77 7.51 -10.97 32.02
C ARG A 77 7.93 -12.01 33.07
N SER A 78 7.04 -12.94 33.39
CA SER A 78 7.38 -14.14 34.14
C SER A 78 8.49 -14.88 33.37
N ARG A 79 9.71 -14.88 33.89
CA ARG A 79 10.78 -15.77 33.43
C ARG A 79 10.44 -17.18 33.91
N GLY A 80 9.56 -17.86 33.18
CA GLY A 80 9.33 -19.28 33.34
C GLY A 80 10.35 -20.08 32.54
N ARG A 81 11.46 -20.49 33.18
CA ARG A 81 12.17 -21.76 32.85
C ARG A 81 13.14 -22.12 33.99
N PRO A 82 12.98 -23.28 34.67
CA PRO A 82 14.00 -23.79 35.57
C PRO A 82 15.03 -24.58 34.75
N ALA A 83 16.31 -24.22 34.87
CA ALA A 83 17.43 -25.05 34.45
C ALA A 83 18.51 -24.96 35.54
N THR A 84 18.52 -25.98 36.39
CA THR A 84 19.69 -26.75 36.83
C THR A 84 20.97 -25.98 37.19
N THR A 85 21.20 -25.86 38.50
CA THR A 85 22.48 -25.89 39.25
C THR A 85 23.72 -25.15 38.72
N GLY A 86 24.16 -24.16 39.51
CA GLY A 86 25.55 -23.75 39.64
C GLY A 86 25.70 -22.67 40.73
N PRO A 87 26.50 -22.86 41.80
CA PRO A 87 26.73 -21.83 42.80
C PRO A 87 27.98 -21.01 42.43
N SER A 88 27.88 -19.68 42.43
CA SER A 88 29.08 -18.84 42.63
C SER A 88 28.71 -17.43 43.09
N THR A 89 28.87 -17.26 44.40
CA THR A 89 29.46 -16.11 45.12
C THR A 89 28.87 -14.71 44.97
N ALA A 90 28.43 -14.21 46.13
CA ALA A 90 27.99 -12.86 46.41
C ALA A 90 29.12 -11.82 46.34
N GLY A 91 28.73 -10.57 46.06
CA GLY A 91 29.50 -9.36 46.32
C GLY A 91 28.56 -8.15 46.40
N PRO A 92 28.52 -7.39 47.52
CA PRO A 92 27.69 -6.19 47.67
C PRO A 92 28.50 -4.89 47.51
N SER A 93 27.82 -3.78 47.20
CA SER A 93 27.93 -2.46 47.88
C SER A 93 27.62 -1.27 46.96
N THR A 94 26.54 -0.59 47.31
CA THR A 94 26.30 0.86 47.45
C THR A 94 27.34 1.87 46.94
N ALA A 95 26.90 2.81 46.09
CA ALA A 95 27.09 4.26 46.27
C ALA A 95 26.21 5.05 45.26
N GLU A 96 25.49 6.06 45.76
CA GLU A 96 24.70 7.04 45.00
C GLU A 96 25.59 8.21 44.47
N PRO A 97 25.04 9.40 44.10
CA PRO A 97 25.09 9.96 42.76
C PRO A 97 26.14 11.08 42.62
N THR A 98 26.61 11.35 41.40
CA THR A 98 27.28 12.62 41.12
C THR A 98 26.77 13.16 39.79
N ALA A 99 26.13 14.32 39.87
CA ALA A 99 25.72 15.11 38.74
C ALA A 99 26.96 15.63 38.03
N ASP A 100 27.05 15.40 36.72
CA ASP A 100 27.85 16.25 35.86
C ASP A 100 27.20 16.39 34.49
N THR A 101 27.10 17.65 34.09
CA THR A 101 26.55 18.17 32.84
C THR A 101 27.37 17.65 31.67
N ALA A 102 26.95 16.55 31.06
CA ALA A 102 27.40 16.15 29.73
C ALA A 102 26.22 16.28 28.77
N THR A 103 26.41 17.08 27.73
CA THR A 103 25.56 17.12 26.54
C THR A 103 25.48 15.71 25.95
N VAL A 104 24.48 14.94 26.37
CA VAL A 104 24.16 13.62 25.81
C VAL A 104 23.57 13.88 24.43
N GLN A 105 24.44 13.94 23.42
CA GLN A 105 24.03 13.63 22.05
C GLN A 105 23.27 12.30 22.12
N PRO A 106 22.02 12.21 21.64
CA PRO A 106 21.33 10.93 21.64
C PRO A 106 22.14 10.01 20.73
N VAL A 107 22.86 9.06 21.34
CA VAL A 107 23.45 7.94 20.62
C VAL A 107 22.29 7.30 19.88
N LEU A 108 22.27 7.45 18.56
CA LEU A 108 21.30 6.81 17.70
C LEU A 108 21.46 5.31 17.91
N LEU A 109 20.62 4.74 18.77
CA LEU A 109 20.42 3.31 18.90
C LEU A 109 20.03 2.82 17.51
N MET A 110 21.03 2.38 16.73
CA MET A 110 20.78 1.69 15.48
C MET A 110 19.86 0.52 15.86
N PRO A 111 18.65 0.42 15.28
CA PRO A 111 17.78 -0.71 15.56
C PRO A 111 18.51 -1.96 15.11
N THR A 112 19.14 -2.64 16.07
CA THR A 112 19.86 -3.90 15.88
C THR A 112 18.78 -4.98 15.82
N GLY A 113 18.01 -4.96 14.74
CA GLY A 113 16.99 -5.93 14.40
C GLY A 113 17.40 -6.67 13.13
N PRO A 114 16.88 -7.89 12.91
CA PRO A 114 17.12 -8.61 11.66
C PRO A 114 16.73 -7.72 10.47
N LEU A 115 17.59 -7.69 9.45
CA LEU A 115 17.37 -6.92 8.23
C LEU A 115 15.98 -7.25 7.65
N PRO A 116 15.17 -6.25 7.26
CA PRO A 116 13.87 -6.52 6.66
C PRO A 116 14.04 -7.39 5.41
N PRO A 117 13.17 -8.39 5.20
CA PRO A 117 13.25 -9.25 4.03
C PRO A 117 13.12 -8.41 2.75
N PRO A 118 13.85 -8.78 1.69
CA PRO A 118 13.83 -8.03 0.45
C PRO A 118 12.42 -8.03 -0.18
N PRO A 119 12.08 -6.96 -0.94
CA PRO A 119 10.88 -6.95 -1.78
C PRO A 119 10.88 -8.12 -2.78
N ILE A 120 9.69 -8.62 -3.09
CA ILE A 120 9.49 -9.75 -3.99
C ILE A 120 9.04 -9.22 -5.35
N GLN A 121 9.73 -9.60 -6.41
CA GLN A 121 9.34 -9.30 -7.78
C GLN A 121 8.16 -10.17 -8.19
N VAL A 122 7.05 -9.53 -8.55
CA VAL A 122 5.84 -10.20 -9.00
C VAL A 122 5.52 -9.74 -10.41
N GLN A 123 5.42 -10.71 -11.32
CA GLN A 123 5.00 -10.49 -12.69
C GLN A 123 3.46 -10.47 -12.74
N ILE A 124 2.90 -9.30 -13.08
CA ILE A 124 1.44 -9.13 -13.17
C ILE A 124 0.98 -9.45 -14.58
N GLU A 125 1.66 -8.91 -15.59
CA GLU A 125 1.45 -9.23 -16.99
C GLU A 125 2.79 -9.62 -17.64
N PRO A 126 2.77 -10.31 -18.80
CA PRO A 126 3.97 -10.47 -19.62
C PRO A 126 4.63 -9.10 -19.85
N GLY A 127 5.81 -8.87 -19.26
CA GLY A 127 6.53 -7.59 -19.35
C GLY A 127 6.27 -6.56 -18.23
N VAL A 128 5.36 -6.82 -17.27
CA VAL A 128 5.11 -5.90 -16.13
C VAL A 128 5.53 -6.56 -14.82
N ILE A 129 6.72 -6.22 -14.35
CA ILE A 129 7.30 -6.70 -13.08
C ILE A 129 7.20 -5.58 -12.05
N ILE A 130 6.73 -5.93 -10.86
CA ILE A 130 6.55 -4.99 -9.75
C ILE A 130 7.20 -5.54 -8.50
N ASP A 131 7.93 -4.67 -7.80
CA ASP A 131 8.45 -4.95 -6.47
C ASP A 131 7.35 -4.81 -5.42
N VAL A 132 6.98 -5.95 -4.84
CA VAL A 132 5.95 -6.03 -3.80
C VAL A 132 6.64 -6.27 -2.45
N PRO A 133 6.40 -5.44 -1.42
CA PRO A 133 6.95 -5.68 -0.10
C PRO A 133 6.56 -7.06 0.44
N HIS A 134 7.50 -7.74 1.09
CA HIS A 134 7.28 -9.08 1.65
C HIS A 134 6.06 -9.16 2.57
N PHE A 135 5.84 -8.12 3.38
CA PHE A 135 4.65 -7.98 4.23
C PHE A 135 3.34 -8.03 3.43
N CYS A 136 3.31 -7.40 2.25
CA CYS A 136 2.12 -7.36 1.40
C CYS A 136 1.80 -8.72 0.77
N VAL A 137 2.82 -9.55 0.56
CA VAL A 137 2.67 -10.90 0.00
C VAL A 137 2.20 -11.89 1.06
N HIS A 138 2.86 -11.90 2.23
CA HIS A 138 2.65 -12.96 3.23
C HIS A 138 1.66 -12.58 4.34
N VAL A 139 1.61 -11.30 4.72
CA VAL A 139 0.82 -10.83 5.87
C VAL A 139 -0.50 -10.24 5.42
N SER A 140 -0.49 -9.10 4.71
CA SER A 140 -1.74 -8.44 4.28
C SER A 140 -2.39 -9.13 3.07
N LYS A 141 -1.58 -9.84 2.26
CA LYS A 141 -1.99 -10.53 1.03
C LYS A 141 -2.69 -9.63 0.02
N LYS A 142 -2.47 -8.32 0.13
CA LYS A 142 -3.11 -7.31 -0.70
C LYS A 142 -2.13 -6.18 -0.94
N TYR A 143 -1.99 -5.83 -2.20
CA TYR A 143 -1.14 -4.72 -2.62
C TYR A 143 -1.83 -3.87 -3.68
N LYS A 144 -1.71 -2.55 -3.56
CA LYS A 144 -2.18 -1.60 -4.56
C LYS A 144 -0.95 -0.90 -5.11
N VAL A 145 -0.79 -0.93 -6.42
CA VAL A 145 0.37 -0.35 -7.08
C VAL A 145 -0.04 0.52 -8.24
N ARG A 146 0.75 1.57 -8.47
CA ARG A 146 0.61 2.45 -9.61
C ARG A 146 1.81 2.20 -10.52
N THR A 147 1.51 1.88 -11.75
CA THR A 147 2.47 1.59 -12.81
C THR A 147 2.20 2.58 -13.94
N PRO A 148 3.17 2.87 -14.83
CA PRO A 148 2.89 3.71 -16.01
C PRO A 148 1.70 3.21 -16.85
N GLN A 149 1.46 1.89 -16.84
CA GLN A 149 0.35 1.27 -17.54
C GLN A 149 -1.01 1.37 -16.83
N GLY A 150 -1.07 1.87 -15.60
CA GLY A 150 -2.31 2.03 -14.82
C GLY A 150 -2.20 1.60 -13.37
N ARG A 151 -3.34 1.59 -12.67
CA ARG A 151 -3.40 1.17 -11.25
C ARG A 151 -3.83 -0.28 -11.12
N TRP A 152 -3.18 -1.02 -10.22
CA TRP A 152 -3.45 -2.44 -10.02
C TRP A 152 -3.81 -2.76 -8.58
N VAL A 153 -4.73 -3.72 -8.39
CA VAL A 153 -4.95 -4.45 -7.14
C VAL A 153 -4.45 -5.87 -7.31
N LEU A 154 -3.52 -6.25 -6.45
CA LEU A 154 -2.99 -7.59 -6.36
C LEU A 154 -3.50 -8.25 -5.09
N ARG A 155 -3.84 -9.54 -5.19
CA ARG A 155 -4.08 -10.39 -4.02
C ARG A 155 -3.26 -11.66 -4.11
N PHE A 156 -2.70 -12.03 -2.96
CA PHE A 156 -1.79 -13.16 -2.82
C PHE A 156 -2.47 -14.32 -2.08
N SER A 157 -2.04 -15.55 -2.37
CA SER A 157 -2.40 -16.74 -1.62
C SER A 157 -1.73 -16.73 -0.25
N ARG A 158 -2.08 -17.72 0.60
CA ARG A 158 -1.33 -17.96 1.84
C ARG A 158 0.14 -18.35 1.59
N THR A 159 0.44 -18.92 0.43
CA THR A 159 1.78 -19.33 -0.01
C THR A 159 2.55 -18.21 -0.73
N GLY A 160 1.99 -17.00 -0.82
CA GLY A 160 2.63 -15.86 -1.48
C GLY A 160 2.48 -15.82 -3.01
N GLN A 161 1.69 -16.72 -3.59
CA GLN A 161 1.43 -16.76 -5.03
C GLN A 161 0.39 -15.73 -5.44
N LEU A 162 0.56 -15.08 -6.59
CA LEU A 162 -0.42 -14.14 -7.12
C LEU A 162 -1.69 -14.89 -7.55
N ARG A 163 -2.83 -14.59 -6.92
CA ARG A 163 -4.13 -15.22 -7.23
C ARG A 163 -5.07 -14.34 -8.01
N TYR A 164 -5.00 -13.04 -7.77
CA TYR A 164 -5.92 -12.08 -8.35
C TYR A 164 -5.16 -10.83 -8.73
N ARG A 165 -5.38 -10.37 -9.95
CA ARG A 165 -4.91 -9.10 -10.47
C ARG A 165 -6.06 -8.39 -11.15
N GLN A 166 -6.24 -7.11 -10.83
CA GLN A 166 -7.25 -6.27 -11.48
C GLN A 166 -6.68 -4.89 -11.71
N LYS A 167 -6.83 -4.39 -12.94
CA LYS A 167 -6.55 -3.02 -13.33
C LYS A 167 -7.73 -2.12 -12.98
N ILE A 168 -7.49 -0.97 -12.36
CA ILE A 168 -8.54 -0.03 -11.90
C ILE A 168 -8.52 1.31 -12.67
N SER A 169 -8.10 1.30 -13.95
CA SER A 169 -7.79 2.49 -14.77
C SER A 169 -6.33 2.95 -14.61
#